data_AF-A0A2V6GEW7-F1
#
_entry.id   AF-A0A2V6GEW7-F1
#
_cell.length_a   1.000
_cell.length_b   1.000
_cell.length_c   1.000
_cell.angle_alpha   90.00
_cell.angle_beta   90.00
_cell.angle_gamma   90.00
#
_symmetry.space_group_name_H-M   'P 1'
#
loop_
_entity.id
_entity.type
_entity.pdbx_description
1 polymer ?
#
loop_
_entity_poly.entity_id
_entity_poly.type
_entity_poly.pdbx_seq_one_letter_code
_entity_poly.pdbx_strand_id
1 'polypeptide(L)'
;VLDGQAIVDLNYEEDKLVTVDFNLVATEDGEFVEVQGSGEEATFAQSQLDEMLALGRKGIAELIAAQRAVLARLMVTPPAS
;
A
#
# COMPACT_ATOMS: atom_id res chain seq x y z
N VAL A 1 -9.57 -7.78 -0.29
CA VAL A 1 -10.25 -8.44 0.87
C VAL A 1 -10.42 -9.92 0.57
N LEU A 2 -10.08 -10.81 1.51
CA LEU A 2 -10.27 -12.26 1.40
C LEU A 2 -10.96 -12.76 2.67
N ASP A 3 -12.04 -13.54 2.53
CA ASP A 3 -12.85 -14.05 3.66
C ASP A 3 -13.27 -12.97 4.68
N GLY A 4 -13.48 -11.74 4.21
CA GLY A 4 -13.90 -10.61 5.02
C GLY A 4 -12.77 -9.81 5.69
N GLN A 5 -11.51 -10.24 5.57
CA GLN A 5 -10.35 -9.53 6.12
C GLN A 5 -9.61 -8.73 5.06
N ALA A 6 -9.14 -7.53 5.43
CA ALA A 6 -8.23 -6.76 4.58
C ALA A 6 -6.81 -7.34 4.62
N ILE A 7 -6.19 -7.47 3.46
CA ILE A 7 -4.83 -7.97 3.28
C ILE A 7 -4.11 -6.96 2.38
N VAL A 8 -2.82 -6.70 2.66
CA VAL A 8 -1.98 -5.74 1.94
C VAL A 8 -0.75 -6.47 1.37
N ASP A 9 -0.19 -5.94 0.28
CA ASP A 9 1.00 -6.48 -0.42
C ASP A 9 0.77 -7.88 -1.00
N LEU A 10 -0.34 -8.02 -1.74
CA LEU A 10 -0.73 -9.28 -2.36
C LEU A 10 0.25 -9.66 -3.47
N ASN A 11 0.69 -10.91 -3.46
CA ASN A 11 1.33 -11.49 -4.64
C ASN A 11 0.27 -11.88 -5.70
N TYR A 12 0.72 -12.18 -6.91
CA TYR A 12 -0.18 -12.46 -8.05
C TYR A 12 -1.21 -13.59 -7.81
N GLU A 13 -0.87 -14.61 -7.02
CA GLU A 13 -1.82 -15.69 -6.73
C GLU A 13 -2.81 -15.28 -5.63
N GLU A 14 -2.44 -14.37 -4.73
CA GLU A 14 -3.33 -13.82 -3.71
C GLU A 14 -4.28 -12.77 -4.30
N ASP A 15 -3.80 -11.99 -5.27
CA ASP A 15 -4.57 -10.97 -5.99
C ASP A 15 -5.75 -11.58 -6.77
N LYS A 16 -5.60 -12.79 -7.31
CA LYS A 16 -6.70 -13.54 -7.95
C LYS A 16 -7.80 -13.98 -6.99
N LEU A 17 -7.51 -14.02 -5.69
CA LEU A 17 -8.43 -14.57 -4.68
C LEU A 17 -9.19 -13.47 -3.94
N VAL A 18 -8.71 -12.23 -3.97
CA VAL A 18 -9.41 -11.13 -3.32
C VAL A 18 -10.61 -10.68 -4.13
N THR A 19 -11.70 -10.36 -3.44
CA THR A 19 -12.96 -9.91 -4.07
C THR A 19 -13.05 -8.39 -4.21
N VAL A 20 -12.03 -7.69 -3.70
CA VAL A 20 -11.92 -6.24 -3.66
C VAL A 20 -10.48 -5.88 -3.98
N ASP A 21 -10.31 -5.12 -5.06
CA ASP A 21 -9.07 -4.46 -5.45
C ASP A 21 -8.98 -3.09 -4.78
N PHE A 22 -7.80 -2.75 -4.25
CA PHE A 22 -7.58 -1.51 -3.52
C PHE A 22 -6.15 -0.99 -3.71
N ASN A 23 -6.07 0.20 -4.29
CA ASN A 23 -4.83 0.94 -4.52
C ASN A 23 -4.79 2.22 -3.68
N LEU A 24 -3.64 2.45 -3.03
CA LEU A 24 -3.43 3.62 -2.17
C LEU A 24 -2.12 4.32 -2.53
N VAL A 25 -2.21 5.61 -2.81
CA VAL A 25 -1.04 6.48 -3.01
C VAL A 25 -1.11 7.62 -2.01
N ALA A 26 -0.04 7.81 -1.24
CA ALA A 26 0.04 8.86 -0.23
C ALA A 26 1.43 9.50 -0.18
N THR A 27 1.49 10.73 0.32
CA THR A 27 2.73 11.46 0.60
C THR A 27 3.33 11.02 1.93
N GLU A 28 4.57 11.42 2.19
CA GLU A 28 5.21 11.13 3.49
C GLU A 28 4.57 11.86 4.67
N ASP A 29 3.93 12.99 4.41
CA ASP A 29 3.17 13.75 5.40
C ASP A 29 1.83 13.09 5.75
N GLY A 30 1.52 11.95 5.10
CA GLY A 30 0.31 11.17 5.33
C GLY A 30 -0.91 11.67 4.56
N GLU A 31 -0.73 12.59 3.61
CA GLU A 31 -1.81 13.09 2.76
C GLU A 31 -2.07 12.12 1.59
N PHE A 32 -3.34 11.88 1.26
CA PHE A 32 -3.70 10.99 0.16
C PHE A 32 -3.56 11.72 -1.18
N VAL A 33 -2.86 11.07 -2.10
CA VAL A 33 -2.81 11.44 -3.52
C VAL A 33 -3.92 10.71 -4.28
N GLU A 34 -4.09 9.42 -3.99
CA GLU A 34 -5.11 8.58 -4.61
C GLU A 34 -5.61 7.53 -3.62
N VAL A 35 -6.93 7.35 -3.58
CA VAL A 35 -7.60 6.24 -2.91
C VAL A 35 -8.54 5.62 -3.93
N GLN A 36 -8.22 4.44 -4.43
CA GLN A 36 -9.05 3.72 -5.38
C GLN A 36 -9.39 2.36 -4.81
N GLY A 37 -10.70 2.08 -4.69
CA GLY A 37 -11.21 0.78 -4.28
C GLY A 37 -12.29 0.34 -5.24
N SER A 38 -12.19 -0.88 -5.76
CA SER A 38 -13.19 -1.48 -6.64
C SER A 38 -13.62 -2.84 -6.08
N GLY A 39 -14.92 -2.99 -5.86
CA GLY A 39 -15.52 -4.28 -5.55
C GLY A 39 -15.83 -5.02 -6.86
N GLU A 40 -14.85 -5.72 -7.44
CA GLU A 40 -15.01 -6.36 -8.75
C GLU A 40 -16.06 -7.47 -8.73
N GLU A 41 -16.08 -8.28 -7.66
CA GLU A 41 -17.02 -9.40 -7.51
C GLU A 41 -17.90 -9.28 -6.26
N ALA A 42 -17.63 -8.31 -5.38
CA ALA A 42 -18.40 -8.08 -4.16
C ALA A 42 -18.35 -6.63 -3.69
N THR A 43 -19.42 -6.18 -3.01
CA THR A 43 -19.39 -4.95 -2.23
C THR A 43 -18.62 -5.16 -0.92
N PHE A 44 -18.01 -4.10 -0.38
CA PHE A 44 -17.33 -4.11 0.91
C PHE A 44 -17.95 -3.11 1.89
N ALA A 45 -17.80 -3.39 3.18
CA ALA A 45 -18.27 -2.54 4.26
C ALA A 45 -17.30 -1.38 4.53
N GLN A 46 -17.81 -0.29 5.12
CA GLN A 46 -16.98 0.84 5.56
C GLN A 46 -15.83 0.38 6.46
N SER A 47 -16.08 -0.54 7.39
CA SER A 47 -15.05 -1.06 8.29
C SER A 47 -13.90 -1.76 7.56
N GLN A 48 -14.19 -2.40 6.43
CA GLN A 48 -13.17 -3.04 5.59
C GLN A 48 -12.36 -2.01 4.83
N LEU A 49 -12.99 -0.92 4.35
CA LEU A 49 -12.27 0.21 3.78
C LEU A 49 -11.34 0.87 4.81
N ASP A 50 -11.82 1.06 6.04
CA ASP A 50 -11.00 1.64 7.12
C ASP A 50 -9.78 0.75 7.44
N GLU A 51 -9.95 -0.57 7.41
CA GLU A 51 -8.88 -1.55 7.61
C GLU A 51 -7.87 -1.51 6.46
N MET A 52 -8.32 -1.51 5.20
CA MET A 52 -7.46 -1.38 4.02
C MET A 52 -6.66 -0.07 4.06
N LEU A 53 -7.30 1.05 4.44
CA LEU A 53 -6.63 2.34 4.62
C LEU A 53 -5.57 2.30 5.73
N ALA A 54 -5.86 1.64 6.85
CA ALA A 54 -4.91 1.50 7.95
C ALA A 54 -3.68 0.67 7.55
N LEU A 55 -3.90 -0.48 6.90
CA LEU A 55 -2.84 -1.35 6.40
C LEU A 55 -2.02 -0.66 5.31
N GLY A 56 -2.69 -0.03 4.34
CA GLY A 56 -2.02 0.68 3.24
C GLY A 56 -1.12 1.81 3.75
N ARG A 57 -1.59 2.63 4.70
CA ARG A 57 -0.76 3.68 5.32
C ARG A 57 0.47 3.12 6.03
N LYS A 58 0.32 2.00 6.74
CA LYS A 58 1.45 1.33 7.39
C LYS A 58 2.48 0.86 6.36
N GLY A 59 2.04 0.19 5.29
CA GLY A 59 2.93 -0.26 4.22
C GLY A 59 3.65 0.90 3.52
N ILE A 60 2.95 2.00 3.24
CA ILE A 60 3.56 3.20 2.65
C ILE A 60 4.66 3.78 3.56
N ALA A 61 4.43 3.85 4.88
CA ALA A 61 5.44 4.33 5.82
C ALA A 61 6.70 3.43 5.82
N GLU A 62 6.52 2.12 5.74
CA GLU A 62 7.62 1.15 5.65
C GLU A 62 8.40 1.31 4.33
N LEU A 63 7.70 1.51 3.21
CA LEU A 63 8.31 1.77 1.90
C LEU A 63 9.11 3.07 1.89
N ILE A 64 8.57 4.15 2.45
CA ILE A 64 9.28 5.45 2.56
C ILE A 64 10.55 5.29 3.39
N ALA A 65 10.50 4.54 4.50
CA ALA A 65 11.67 4.27 5.32
C ALA A 65 12.76 3.53 4.52
N ALA A 66 12.37 2.52 3.74
CA ALA A 66 13.30 1.78 2.86
C ALA A 66 13.89 2.68 1.76
N GLN A 67 13.07 3.52 1.11
CA GLN A 67 13.52 4.48 0.10
C GLN A 67 14.54 5.47 0.69
N ARG A 68 14.26 6.03 1.87
CA ARG A 68 15.19 6.95 2.58
C ARG A 68 16.51 6.28 2.91
N ALA A 69 16.49 5.01 3.34
CA ALA A 69 17.71 4.26 3.63
C ALA A 69 18.59 4.09 2.37
N VAL A 70 17.99 3.87 1.20
CA VAL A 70 18.71 3.78 -0.08
C VAL A 70 19.26 5.14 -0.51
N LEU A 71 18.44 6.19 -0.46
CA LEU A 71 18.87 7.55 -0.82
C LEU A 71 20.01 8.04 0.06
N ALA A 72 19.97 7.76 1.37
CA ALA A 72 21.06 8.10 2.29
C ALA A 72 22.39 7.43 1.89
N ARG A 73 22.35 6.16 1.46
CA ARG A 73 23.57 5.45 0.98
C ARG A 73 24.12 6.08 -0.31
N LEU A 74 23.24 6.47 -1.24
CA LEU A 74 23.63 7.11 -2.49
C LEU A 74 24.19 8.52 -2.28
N MET A 75 23.66 9.27 -1.32
CA MET A 75 24.14 10.62 -1.00
C MET A 75 25.48 10.61 -0.23
N VAL A 76 25.82 9.51 0.45
CA VAL A 76 27.09 9.35 1.17
C VAL A 76 28.18 8.76 0.27
N THR A 77 27.82 8.11 -0.83
CA THR A 77 28.77 7.55 -1.80
C THR A 77 28.85 8.49 -3.00
N PRO A 78 29.90 9.31 -3.19
CA PRO A 78 30.00 10.13 -4.39
C PRO A 78 29.98 9.21 -5.61
N PRO A 79 29.33 9.60 -6.72
CA PRO A 79 29.36 8.81 -7.94
C PRO A 79 30.82 8.56 -8.30
N ALA A 80 31.17 7.29 -8.50
CA ALA A 80 32.51 6.88 -8.88
C ALA A 80 32.94 7.72 -10.10
N SER A 81 34.03 8.48 -9.94
CA SER A 81 34.60 9.35 -10.97
C SER A 81 35.20 8.56 -12.12
#